data_AF-I0WBR7-F1
#
_entry.id   AF-I0WBR7-F1
#
_cell.length_a   1.000
_cell.length_b   1.000
_cell.length_c   1.000
_cell.angle_alpha   90.00
_cell.angle_beta   90.00
_cell.angle_gamma   90.00
#
_symmetry.space_group_name_H-M   'P 1'
#
loop_
_entity.id
_entity.type
_entity.pdbx_description
1 polymer ?
#
loop_
_entity_poly.entity_id
_entity_poly.type
_entity_poly.pdbx_seq_one_letter_code
_entity_poly.pdbx_strand_id
1 'polypeptide(L)'
;MEKEKNHHKRTNRSKMLKKITVIIVILIVLLVTAWTYINRDGSAWRYINRGTTEEIGDVIAEHVSELYVNIADHAIMKKGKLLNEKYKIEYQKLPDTLYTLEYGEYLYPLFYEDHKKDEENNWFSPIDEHDLEVFNKNLDSMVDIKNMKYMVQYLNLVAKKAVSPPVYDCSGCIFTDIDMFNTYYRDEFSSYGMTQLPLVLKEKIIEFYNSNEGQRFRYVEKGNQSSSDLIWSGNLTGNEKTDYAILFKDGDNELEDNYLLVVFAGSNTGYYIVYSEKFYDKVILEALKTNVDVKEYYRQIYMNADDFVETANDGIVLKQMNEVDRVLVYNKEFDKMVNYHLRPSVDIEKEERDKHEENDVNEEGHEHEEGDEYEEGYEY
;
A
#
# COMPACT_ATOMS: atom_id res chain seq x y z
N MET A 1 -38.87 11.21 -62.80
CA MET A 1 -38.55 12.14 -61.68
C MET A 1 -38.99 11.64 -60.30
N GLU A 2 -40.01 10.77 -60.17
CA GLU A 2 -40.47 10.29 -58.84
C GLU A 2 -39.59 9.16 -58.24
N LYS A 3 -38.91 8.37 -59.07
CA LYS A 3 -38.00 7.30 -58.62
C LYS A 3 -36.67 7.80 -58.02
N GLU A 4 -36.15 8.94 -58.46
CA GLU A 4 -34.88 9.49 -57.94
C GLU A 4 -35.02 10.12 -56.55
N LYS A 5 -36.18 10.74 -56.24
CA LYS A 5 -36.44 11.29 -54.90
C LYS A 5 -36.50 10.19 -53.82
N ASN A 6 -36.91 8.98 -54.18
CA ASN A 6 -36.99 7.86 -53.24
C ASN A 6 -35.62 7.23 -52.92
N HIS A 7 -34.65 7.30 -53.84
CA HIS A 7 -33.31 6.77 -53.60
C HIS A 7 -32.50 7.64 -52.64
N HIS A 8 -32.62 8.98 -52.77
CA HIS A 8 -31.91 9.92 -51.91
C HIS A 8 -32.43 9.93 -50.46
N LYS A 9 -33.74 9.67 -50.28
CA LYS A 9 -34.37 9.57 -48.96
C LYS A 9 -33.97 8.29 -48.21
N ARG A 10 -33.68 7.20 -48.91
CA ARG A 10 -33.19 5.94 -48.32
C ARG A 10 -31.74 6.02 -47.86
N THR A 11 -30.85 6.69 -48.60
CA THR A 11 -29.44 6.86 -48.23
C THR A 11 -29.25 7.75 -47.01
N ASN A 12 -30.06 8.80 -46.86
CA ASN A 12 -29.99 9.67 -45.67
C ASN A 12 -30.53 9.00 -44.40
N ARG A 13 -31.57 8.15 -44.51
CA ARG A 13 -32.07 7.36 -43.37
C ARG A 13 -31.05 6.33 -42.89
N SER A 14 -30.33 5.67 -43.80
CA SER A 14 -29.27 4.71 -43.46
C SER A 14 -28.11 5.38 -42.72
N LYS A 15 -27.65 6.55 -43.18
CA LYS A 15 -26.60 7.32 -42.49
C LYS A 15 -27.03 7.82 -41.12
N MET A 16 -28.29 8.23 -40.98
CA MET A 16 -28.83 8.69 -39.69
C MET A 16 -28.96 7.54 -38.68
N LEU A 17 -29.42 6.36 -39.12
CA LEU A 17 -29.49 5.16 -38.28
C LEU A 17 -28.11 4.74 -37.77
N LYS A 18 -27.08 4.74 -38.62
CA LYS A 18 -25.70 4.44 -38.20
C LYS A 18 -25.19 5.41 -37.13
N LYS A 19 -25.47 6.72 -37.26
CA LYS A 19 -25.08 7.72 -36.25
C LYS A 19 -25.79 7.49 -34.91
N ILE A 20 -27.09 7.17 -34.95
CA ILE A 20 -27.86 6.85 -33.74
C ILE A 20 -27.31 5.60 -33.05
N THR A 21 -26.98 4.55 -33.82
CA THR A 21 -26.39 3.33 -33.26
C THR A 21 -25.05 3.59 -32.56
N VAL A 22 -24.17 4.41 -33.16
CA VAL A 22 -22.89 4.77 -32.53
C VAL A 22 -23.09 5.52 -31.21
N ILE A 23 -24.04 6.46 -31.16
CA ILE A 23 -24.35 7.22 -29.94
C ILE A 23 -24.89 6.28 -28.84
N ILE A 24 -25.77 5.35 -29.20
CA ILE A 24 -26.31 4.38 -28.24
C ILE A 24 -25.20 3.47 -27.69
N VAL A 25 -24.28 3.01 -28.54
CA VAL A 25 -23.15 2.18 -28.09
C VAL A 25 -22.25 2.94 -27.11
N ILE A 26 -21.95 4.22 -27.40
CA ILE A 26 -21.16 5.07 -26.49
C ILE A 26 -21.87 5.24 -25.14
N LEU A 27 -23.18 5.48 -25.14
CA LEU A 27 -23.97 5.60 -23.91
C LEU A 27 -23.98 4.30 -23.10
N ILE A 28 -24.09 3.14 -23.76
CA ILE A 28 -24.05 1.84 -23.08
C ILE A 28 -22.65 1.62 -22.47
N VAL A 29 -21.58 1.91 -23.19
CA VAL A 29 -20.21 1.78 -22.66
C VAL A 29 -20.03 2.68 -21.45
N LEU A 30 -20.46 3.95 -21.52
CA LEU A 30 -20.38 4.89 -20.40
C LEU A 30 -21.18 4.43 -19.18
N LEU A 31 -22.38 3.89 -19.38
CA LEU A 31 -23.21 3.34 -18.30
C LEU A 31 -22.58 2.10 -17.67
N VAL A 32 -21.99 1.20 -18.47
CA VAL A 32 -21.31 0.01 -17.96
C VAL A 32 -20.02 0.39 -17.22
N THR A 33 -19.24 1.36 -17.72
CA THR A 33 -18.06 1.87 -17.01
C THR A 33 -18.43 2.58 -15.72
N ALA A 34 -19.51 3.38 -15.70
CA ALA A 34 -20.00 4.02 -14.48
C ALA A 34 -20.50 2.99 -13.47
N TRP A 35 -21.25 1.97 -13.91
CA TRP A 35 -21.76 0.91 -13.05
C TRP A 35 -20.63 0.03 -12.48
N THR A 36 -19.62 -0.30 -13.29
CA THR A 36 -18.43 -1.04 -12.82
C THR A 36 -17.57 -0.20 -11.88
N TYR A 37 -17.43 1.10 -12.13
CA TYR A 37 -16.76 2.03 -11.21
C TYR A 37 -17.49 2.11 -9.85
N ILE A 38 -18.81 2.31 -9.87
CA ILE A 38 -19.64 2.39 -8.66
C ILE A 38 -19.59 1.10 -7.84
N ASN A 39 -19.60 -0.08 -8.48
CA ASN A 39 -19.55 -1.36 -7.76
C ASN A 39 -18.15 -1.78 -7.34
N ARG A 40 -17.10 -1.32 -8.05
CA ARG A 40 -15.70 -1.59 -7.68
C ARG A 40 -15.28 -0.75 -6.46
N ASP A 41 -15.80 0.48 -6.34
CA ASP A 41 -15.67 1.36 -5.18
C ASP A 41 -16.88 1.24 -4.22
N GLY A 42 -17.34 0.01 -3.95
CA GLY A 42 -18.40 -0.24 -2.96
C GLY A 42 -18.08 0.25 -1.54
N SER A 43 -16.82 0.60 -1.27
CA SER A 43 -16.37 1.33 -0.08
C SER A 43 -16.77 2.81 -0.12
N ALA A 44 -16.61 3.52 -1.23
CA ALA A 44 -16.87 4.95 -1.35
C ALA A 44 -18.36 5.31 -1.22
N TRP A 45 -19.28 4.44 -1.67
CA TRP A 45 -20.72 4.69 -1.54
C TRP A 45 -21.22 4.61 -0.09
N ARG A 46 -20.52 3.86 0.79
CA ARG A 46 -20.79 3.89 2.25
C ARG A 46 -20.46 5.26 2.87
N TYR A 47 -19.56 6.03 2.27
CA TYR A 47 -19.17 7.36 2.76
C TYR A 47 -20.03 8.50 2.20
N ILE A 48 -20.56 8.38 0.98
CA ILE A 48 -21.29 9.49 0.31
C ILE A 48 -22.77 9.59 0.74
N ASN A 49 -23.36 8.52 1.29
CA ASN A 49 -24.76 8.52 1.74
C ASN A 49 -24.98 8.68 3.25
N ARG A 50 -23.93 9.03 4.01
CA ARG A 50 -24.09 9.60 5.35
C ARG A 50 -24.14 11.12 5.20
N GLY A 51 -25.28 11.69 5.57
CA GLY A 51 -25.76 13.03 5.24
C GLY A 51 -24.82 14.22 5.41
N THR A 52 -25.28 15.34 4.86
CA THR A 52 -24.73 16.69 4.91
C THR A 52 -24.22 17.12 6.30
N THR A 53 -22.91 17.02 6.47
CA THR A 53 -21.90 17.92 7.08
C THR A 53 -22.17 18.87 8.27
N GLU A 54 -23.35 18.98 8.88
CA GLU A 54 -23.50 19.79 10.12
C GLU A 54 -24.24 19.07 11.26
N GLU A 55 -25.22 18.21 11.00
CA GLU A 55 -25.93 17.48 12.08
C GLU A 55 -25.25 16.17 12.50
N ILE A 56 -24.24 15.71 11.75
CA ILE A 56 -23.46 14.51 12.08
C ILE A 56 -22.42 14.79 13.18
N GLY A 57 -21.98 16.05 13.34
CA GLY A 57 -21.00 16.42 14.35
C GLY A 57 -21.47 16.11 15.78
N ASP A 58 -22.74 16.39 16.08
CA ASP A 58 -23.28 16.22 17.42
C ASP A 58 -23.80 14.79 17.68
N VAL A 59 -24.33 14.10 16.66
CA VAL A 59 -24.83 12.71 16.82
C VAL A 59 -23.68 11.69 16.88
N ILE A 60 -22.54 11.96 16.20
CA ILE A 60 -21.33 11.15 16.36
C ILE A 60 -20.67 11.44 17.72
N ALA A 61 -20.62 12.70 18.17
CA ALA A 61 -20.01 13.03 19.46
C ALA A 61 -20.69 12.37 20.68
N GLU A 62 -22.00 12.08 20.61
CA GLU A 62 -22.73 11.48 21.74
C GLU A 62 -22.71 9.94 21.75
N HIS A 63 -22.45 9.27 20.62
CA HIS A 63 -22.35 7.80 20.55
C HIS A 63 -20.92 7.28 20.38
N VAL A 64 -19.95 8.11 19.97
CA VAL A 64 -18.54 7.73 19.76
C VAL A 64 -17.69 7.88 21.04
N SER A 65 -18.30 7.66 22.21
CA SER A 65 -17.53 7.27 23.41
C SER A 65 -17.11 5.79 23.39
N GLU A 66 -17.42 5.09 22.29
CA GLU A 66 -16.94 3.74 21.99
C GLU A 66 -15.41 3.75 21.93
N LEU A 67 -14.77 3.01 22.83
CA LEU A 67 -13.32 2.86 22.87
C LEU A 67 -12.82 2.28 21.53
N TYR A 68 -12.37 3.15 20.64
CA TYR A 68 -11.54 2.79 19.49
C TYR A 68 -10.13 2.52 20.01
N VAL A 69 -9.87 1.27 20.33
CA VAL A 69 -8.57 0.85 20.86
C VAL A 69 -7.61 0.68 19.69
N ASN A 70 -6.78 1.70 19.39
CA ASN A 70 -5.59 1.49 18.58
C ASN A 70 -4.65 0.55 19.34
N ILE A 71 -4.34 -0.58 18.73
CA ILE A 71 -3.40 -1.54 19.27
C ILE A 71 -2.04 -1.21 18.70
N ALA A 72 -1.05 -0.97 19.56
CA ALA A 72 0.30 -0.78 19.07
C ALA A 72 0.78 -2.04 18.35
N ASP A 73 1.48 -1.80 17.25
CA ASP A 73 2.26 -2.67 16.38
C ASP A 73 1.73 -4.10 16.18
N HIS A 74 1.68 -4.96 17.20
CA HIS A 74 1.11 -6.31 17.16
C HIS A 74 0.43 -6.65 18.51
N ALA A 75 -0.82 -7.12 18.49
CA ALA A 75 -1.40 -7.86 19.62
C ALA A 75 -1.95 -9.21 19.17
N ILE A 76 -2.13 -10.11 20.14
CA ILE A 76 -2.68 -11.43 19.88
C ILE A 76 -3.97 -11.61 20.68
N MET A 77 -5.04 -12.00 19.99
CA MET A 77 -6.25 -12.46 20.64
C MET A 77 -6.13 -13.93 20.95
N LYS A 78 -6.22 -14.28 22.23
CA LYS A 78 -6.11 -15.65 22.72
C LYS A 78 -7.46 -16.20 23.16
N LYS A 79 -7.59 -17.53 23.13
CA LYS A 79 -8.70 -18.23 23.77
C LYS A 79 -8.82 -17.83 25.24
N GLY A 80 -10.05 -17.53 25.66
CA GLY A 80 -10.45 -17.42 27.05
C GLY A 80 -10.71 -18.78 27.69
N LYS A 81 -11.45 -18.82 28.79
CA LYS A 81 -11.72 -20.03 29.58
C LYS A 81 -12.92 -20.81 29.02
N LEU A 82 -12.85 -22.14 29.08
CA LEU A 82 -14.04 -22.98 28.88
C LEU A 82 -14.99 -22.82 30.07
N LEU A 83 -16.26 -22.49 29.79
CA LEU A 83 -17.31 -22.31 30.80
C LEU A 83 -18.30 -23.49 30.83
N ASN A 84 -18.43 -24.21 29.71
CA ASN A 84 -19.37 -25.33 29.57
C ASN A 84 -18.68 -26.56 28.97
N GLU A 85 -18.51 -27.62 29.78
CA GLU A 85 -17.85 -28.88 29.41
C GLU A 85 -18.48 -29.58 28.20
N LYS A 86 -19.76 -29.34 27.88
CA LYS A 86 -20.42 -29.89 26.68
C LYS A 86 -19.68 -29.52 25.39
N TYR A 87 -19.00 -28.38 25.36
CA TYR A 87 -18.32 -27.85 24.17
C TYR A 87 -16.80 -28.08 24.19
N LYS A 88 -16.28 -28.88 25.13
CA LYS A 88 -14.84 -29.12 25.30
C LYS A 88 -14.14 -29.57 24.02
N ILE A 89 -14.75 -30.48 23.26
CA ILE A 89 -14.18 -31.01 22.01
C ILE A 89 -14.03 -29.91 20.96
N GLU A 90 -15.01 -29.01 20.84
CA GLU A 90 -14.95 -27.87 19.91
C GLU A 90 -13.89 -26.86 20.36
N TYR A 91 -13.87 -26.52 21.65
CA TYR A 91 -12.91 -25.60 22.24
C TYR A 91 -11.44 -26.05 22.10
N GLN A 92 -11.17 -27.34 22.31
CA GLN A 92 -9.82 -27.90 22.22
C GLN A 92 -9.29 -28.01 20.78
N LYS A 93 -10.16 -27.97 19.76
CA LYS A 93 -9.74 -27.97 18.35
C LYS A 93 -9.21 -26.63 17.88
N LEU A 94 -9.56 -25.54 18.56
CA LEU A 94 -9.12 -24.20 18.19
C LEU A 94 -7.70 -23.95 18.71
N PRO A 95 -6.83 -23.26 17.94
CA PRO A 95 -5.52 -22.82 18.43
C PRO A 95 -5.65 -21.83 19.59
N ASP A 96 -4.60 -21.71 20.40
CA ASP A 96 -4.54 -20.75 21.51
C ASP A 96 -4.55 -19.30 21.02
N THR A 97 -3.85 -19.03 19.92
CA THR A 97 -3.95 -17.78 19.17
C THR A 97 -5.11 -17.85 18.18
N LEU A 98 -6.11 -16.99 18.39
CA LEU A 98 -7.32 -16.91 17.56
C LEU A 98 -7.18 -15.92 16.41
N TYR A 99 -6.48 -14.81 16.67
CA TYR A 99 -6.28 -13.71 15.73
C TYR A 99 -5.04 -12.93 16.10
N THR A 100 -4.35 -12.36 15.10
CA THR A 100 -3.27 -11.40 15.32
C THR A 100 -3.79 -10.06 14.85
N LEU A 101 -3.82 -9.11 15.77
CA LEU A 101 -4.28 -7.75 15.51
C LEU A 101 -3.15 -6.95 14.87
N GLU A 102 -3.45 -6.36 13.73
CA GLU A 102 -2.57 -5.45 13.02
C GLU A 102 -2.83 -4.00 13.47
N TYR A 103 -1.82 -3.16 13.31
CA TYR A 103 -1.96 -1.74 13.62
C TYR A 103 -3.07 -1.09 12.78
N GLY A 104 -3.92 -0.28 13.41
CA GLY A 104 -5.03 0.41 12.73
C GLY A 104 -6.30 -0.44 12.55
N GLU A 105 -6.29 -1.71 12.98
CA GLU A 105 -7.51 -2.50 13.02
C GLU A 105 -8.49 -1.98 14.09
N TYR A 106 -9.76 -1.95 13.71
CA TYR A 106 -10.83 -1.51 14.59
C TYR A 106 -11.30 -2.65 15.49
N LEU A 107 -11.46 -2.34 16.78
CA LEU A 107 -12.03 -3.26 17.75
C LEU A 107 -13.44 -2.82 18.15
N TYR A 108 -14.37 -3.75 18.05
CA TYR A 108 -15.79 -3.56 18.25
C TYR A 108 -16.25 -4.29 19.52
N PRO A 109 -17.10 -3.69 20.36
CA PRO A 109 -17.60 -4.35 21.56
C PRO A 109 -18.48 -5.56 21.20
N LEU A 110 -18.24 -6.70 21.86
CA LEU A 110 -18.96 -7.95 21.58
C LEU A 110 -20.43 -7.93 22.05
N PHE A 111 -20.75 -7.11 23.06
CA PHE A 111 -22.10 -7.01 23.62
C PHE A 111 -22.43 -5.56 23.97
N TYR A 112 -23.34 -4.94 23.21
CA TYR A 112 -23.76 -3.55 23.43
C TYR A 112 -24.78 -3.38 24.56
N GLU A 113 -25.60 -4.40 24.84
CA GLU A 113 -26.83 -4.20 25.63
C GLU A 113 -26.64 -4.21 27.15
N ASP A 114 -25.49 -4.65 27.70
CA ASP A 114 -25.41 -5.00 29.13
C ASP A 114 -24.25 -4.40 29.94
N HIS A 115 -23.40 -3.54 29.37
CA HIS A 115 -22.24 -3.02 30.10
C HIS A 115 -22.38 -1.56 30.51
N LYS A 116 -22.81 -1.35 31.77
CA LYS A 116 -22.23 -0.27 32.56
C LYS A 116 -20.71 -0.47 32.60
N LYS A 117 -19.97 0.63 32.55
CA LYS A 117 -18.51 0.75 32.68
C LYS A 117 -17.97 0.06 33.96
N ASP A 118 -18.00 -1.27 34.02
CA ASP A 118 -17.23 -2.02 35.02
C ASP A 118 -15.86 -2.34 34.41
N GLU A 119 -14.85 -1.70 34.99
CA GLU A 119 -13.57 -1.26 34.43
C GLU A 119 -12.51 -2.35 34.18
N GLU A 120 -12.84 -3.63 34.02
CA GLU A 120 -11.79 -4.66 33.89
C GLU A 120 -11.90 -5.61 32.70
N ASN A 121 -13.02 -5.63 31.96
CA ASN A 121 -13.19 -6.60 30.87
C ASN A 121 -14.06 -6.05 29.74
N ASN A 122 -13.62 -4.97 29.09
CA ASN A 122 -14.23 -4.59 27.82
C ASN A 122 -13.92 -5.69 26.79
N TRP A 123 -14.95 -6.44 26.41
CA TRP A 123 -14.86 -7.56 25.48
C TRP A 123 -14.97 -7.05 24.06
N PHE A 124 -13.87 -7.04 23.32
CA PHE A 124 -13.88 -6.58 21.92
C PHE A 124 -13.58 -7.71 20.91
N SER A 125 -13.81 -7.42 19.64
CA SER A 125 -13.55 -8.27 18.48
C SER A 125 -13.21 -7.40 17.26
N PRO A 126 -12.37 -7.85 16.31
CA PRO A 126 -12.09 -7.13 15.06
C PRO A 126 -13.25 -7.22 14.05
N ILE A 127 -14.39 -7.79 14.46
CA ILE A 127 -15.54 -8.02 13.61
C ILE A 127 -16.65 -7.05 14.02
N ASP A 128 -16.98 -6.16 13.09
CA ASP A 128 -18.08 -5.18 13.11
C ASP A 128 -19.45 -5.86 12.86
N GLU A 129 -19.72 -6.95 13.58
CA GLU A 129 -21.02 -7.63 13.52
C GLU A 129 -21.43 -8.04 14.92
N HIS A 130 -22.44 -7.35 15.43
CA HIS A 130 -22.92 -7.48 16.80
C HIS A 130 -24.09 -8.45 16.92
N ASP A 131 -24.78 -8.72 15.81
CA ASP A 131 -25.87 -9.69 15.76
C ASP A 131 -25.32 -11.08 15.45
N LEU A 132 -25.33 -11.92 16.47
CA LEU A 132 -24.85 -13.30 16.40
C LEU A 132 -25.64 -14.16 15.40
N GLU A 133 -26.90 -13.85 15.09
CA GLU A 133 -27.67 -14.57 14.06
C GLU A 133 -27.23 -14.18 12.65
N VAL A 134 -26.99 -12.89 12.42
CA VAL A 134 -26.44 -12.36 11.16
C VAL A 134 -25.01 -12.87 10.96
N PHE A 135 -24.21 -12.87 12.01
CA PHE A 135 -22.85 -13.41 12.02
C PHE A 135 -22.82 -14.90 11.63
N ASN A 136 -23.70 -15.71 12.23
CA ASN A 136 -23.80 -17.14 11.90
C ASN A 136 -24.29 -17.41 10.47
N LYS A 137 -25.15 -16.54 9.94
CA LYS A 137 -25.67 -16.66 8.57
C LYS A 137 -24.62 -16.30 7.50
N ASN A 138 -23.71 -15.39 7.83
CA ASN A 138 -22.69 -14.87 6.92
C ASN A 138 -21.32 -15.54 7.11
N LEU A 139 -21.21 -16.52 8.01
CA LEU A 139 -19.96 -17.22 8.37
C LEU A 139 -19.17 -17.65 7.12
N ASP A 140 -19.82 -18.34 6.19
CA ASP A 140 -19.18 -18.90 4.99
C ASP A 140 -18.74 -17.82 3.99
N SER A 141 -19.34 -16.62 4.04
CA SER A 141 -18.98 -15.47 3.19
C SER A 141 -17.87 -14.59 3.78
N MET A 142 -17.60 -14.72 5.08
CA MET A 142 -16.53 -13.98 5.79
C MET A 142 -15.21 -14.78 5.85
N VAL A 143 -15.23 -16.05 5.43
CA VAL A 143 -14.08 -16.98 5.46
C VAL A 143 -12.97 -16.63 4.46
N ASP A 144 -13.22 -15.73 3.49
CA ASP A 144 -12.18 -15.30 2.53
C ASP A 144 -11.03 -14.51 3.18
N ILE A 145 -11.18 -14.06 4.43
CA ILE A 145 -10.06 -13.58 5.24
C ILE A 145 -9.49 -14.80 5.99
N LYS A 146 -8.53 -15.49 5.37
CA LYS A 146 -7.86 -16.71 5.86
C LYS A 146 -7.40 -16.61 7.34
N ASN A 147 -7.16 -15.40 7.84
CA ASN A 147 -6.73 -15.11 9.21
C ASN A 147 -7.87 -15.04 10.25
N MET A 148 -9.15 -14.88 9.86
CA MET A 148 -10.26 -14.70 10.80
C MET A 148 -11.00 -15.98 11.17
N LYS A 149 -10.71 -17.10 10.51
CA LYS A 149 -11.45 -18.37 10.67
C LYS A 149 -11.55 -18.86 12.12
N TYR A 150 -10.44 -18.84 12.87
CA TYR A 150 -10.44 -19.34 14.24
C TYR A 150 -11.14 -18.38 15.20
N MET A 151 -10.97 -17.08 15.00
CA MET A 151 -11.69 -16.05 15.73
C MET A 151 -13.20 -16.22 15.58
N VAL A 152 -13.66 -16.38 14.35
CA VAL A 152 -15.07 -16.61 14.01
C VAL A 152 -15.63 -17.87 14.69
N GLN A 153 -14.91 -19.00 14.61
CA GLN A 153 -15.32 -20.24 15.28
C GLN A 153 -15.37 -20.08 16.81
N TYR A 154 -14.46 -19.30 17.38
CA TYR A 154 -14.42 -19.02 18.81
C TYR A 154 -15.58 -18.13 19.26
N LEU A 155 -15.90 -17.07 18.52
CA LEU A 155 -17.04 -16.19 18.83
C LEU A 155 -18.37 -16.94 18.84
N ASN A 156 -18.52 -17.99 18.01
CA ASN A 156 -19.68 -18.88 18.07
C ASN A 156 -19.80 -19.65 19.39
N LEU A 157 -18.68 -19.97 20.05
CA LEU A 157 -18.69 -20.55 21.39
C LEU A 157 -19.01 -19.49 22.44
N VAL A 158 -18.53 -18.26 22.27
CA VAL A 158 -18.82 -17.11 23.15
C VAL A 158 -20.33 -16.80 23.13
N ALA A 159 -20.94 -16.75 21.95
CA ALA A 159 -22.37 -16.58 21.73
C ALA A 159 -23.24 -17.60 22.49
N LYS A 160 -22.79 -18.87 22.49
CA LYS A 160 -23.44 -19.96 23.21
C LYS A 160 -23.20 -19.93 24.73
N LYS A 161 -22.50 -18.90 25.23
CA LYS A 161 -22.01 -18.78 26.61
C LYS A 161 -21.20 -20.01 27.04
N ALA A 162 -20.53 -20.67 26.09
CA ALA A 162 -19.79 -21.91 26.31
C ALA A 162 -18.35 -21.65 26.75
N VAL A 163 -17.81 -20.49 26.39
CA VAL A 163 -16.46 -20.03 26.69
C VAL A 163 -16.51 -18.55 27.10
N SER A 164 -15.50 -18.08 27.83
CA SER A 164 -15.37 -16.65 28.10
C SER A 164 -14.92 -15.92 26.83
N PRO A 165 -15.11 -14.60 26.75
CA PRO A 165 -14.60 -13.81 25.63
C PRO A 165 -13.08 -13.95 25.44
N PRO A 166 -12.57 -13.63 24.24
CA PRO A 166 -11.15 -13.66 23.96
C PRO A 166 -10.35 -12.77 24.92
N VAL A 167 -9.11 -13.17 25.19
CA VAL A 167 -8.19 -12.42 26.04
C VAL A 167 -7.16 -11.74 25.15
N TYR A 168 -6.92 -10.45 25.41
CA TYR A 168 -5.88 -9.69 24.75
C TYR A 168 -4.53 -10.01 25.39
N ASP A 169 -3.62 -10.58 24.62
CA ASP A 169 -2.22 -10.61 24.98
C ASP A 169 -1.48 -9.58 24.15
N CYS A 170 -1.03 -8.52 24.81
CA CYS A 170 -0.19 -7.54 24.19
C CYS A 170 0.94 -7.11 25.11
N SER A 171 2.07 -7.80 25.00
CA SER A 171 3.31 -7.38 25.61
C SER A 171 3.85 -6.14 24.88
N GLY A 172 3.66 -4.95 25.48
CA GLY A 172 4.15 -3.69 24.93
C GLY A 172 3.14 -2.89 24.11
N CYS A 173 1.84 -3.21 24.18
CA CYS A 173 0.83 -2.35 23.58
C CYS A 173 0.80 -0.98 24.22
N ILE A 174 0.81 0.04 23.38
CA ILE A 174 0.31 1.37 23.73
C ILE A 174 -1.11 1.45 23.18
N PHE A 175 -2.08 1.37 24.07
CA PHE A 175 -3.44 1.75 23.73
C PHE A 175 -3.47 3.27 23.63
N THR A 176 -3.48 3.76 22.39
CA THR A 176 -3.47 5.20 22.16
C THR A 176 -4.89 5.64 21.83
N ASP A 177 -5.39 6.60 22.60
CA ASP A 177 -6.62 7.31 22.26
C ASP A 177 -6.46 7.96 20.88
N ILE A 178 -7.40 7.69 19.97
CA ILE A 178 -7.40 8.20 18.60
C ILE A 178 -7.38 9.73 18.57
N ASP A 179 -8.01 10.37 19.55
CA ASP A 179 -8.03 11.83 19.66
C ASP A 179 -6.65 12.37 20.03
N MET A 180 -5.92 11.68 20.89
CA MET A 180 -4.56 12.05 21.25
C MET A 180 -3.62 11.89 20.06
N PHE A 181 -3.67 10.75 19.36
CA PHE A 181 -2.85 10.54 18.16
C PHE A 181 -3.17 11.56 17.07
N ASN A 182 -4.46 11.78 16.78
CA ASN A 182 -4.89 12.76 15.78
C ASN A 182 -4.52 14.20 16.16
N THR A 183 -4.45 14.51 17.45
CA THR A 183 -4.04 15.84 17.90
C THR A 183 -2.56 16.11 17.59
N TYR A 184 -1.69 15.10 17.65
CA TYR A 184 -0.24 15.28 17.52
C TYR A 184 0.32 14.93 16.15
N TYR A 185 -0.32 14.03 15.39
CA TYR A 185 0.29 13.38 14.22
C TYR A 185 -0.64 13.30 13.00
N ARG A 186 -1.85 13.86 13.06
CA ARG A 186 -2.83 13.72 11.98
C ARG A 186 -2.33 14.28 10.67
N ASP A 187 -1.66 15.43 10.68
CA ASP A 187 -1.30 16.13 9.45
C ASP A 187 -0.25 15.33 8.66
N GLU A 188 0.66 14.67 9.36
CA GLU A 188 1.79 13.91 8.82
C GLU A 188 1.41 12.49 8.37
N PHE A 189 0.35 11.91 8.95
CA PHE A 189 -0.07 10.53 8.69
C PHE A 189 -1.54 10.44 8.23
N SER A 190 -2.08 11.48 7.61
CA SER A 190 -3.48 11.53 7.14
C SER A 190 -3.76 10.70 5.88
N SER A 191 -2.74 10.39 5.08
CA SER A 191 -2.89 9.59 3.87
C SER A 191 -3.12 8.11 4.19
N TYR A 192 -3.92 7.41 3.37
CA TYR A 192 -4.28 6.02 3.61
C TYR A 192 -3.04 5.14 3.87
N GLY A 193 -2.01 5.25 3.03
CA GLY A 193 -0.77 4.49 3.20
C GLY A 193 -0.05 4.74 4.52
N MET A 194 -0.03 5.99 4.99
CA MET A 194 0.67 6.40 6.20
C MET A 194 -0.14 6.10 7.47
N THR A 195 -1.48 6.13 7.38
CA THR A 195 -2.36 5.82 8.53
C THR A 195 -2.13 4.41 9.06
N GLN A 196 -1.82 3.44 8.18
CA GLN A 196 -1.69 2.01 8.52
C GLN A 196 -0.29 1.64 9.05
N LEU A 197 0.66 2.58 9.11
CA LEU A 197 2.01 2.28 9.58
C LEU A 197 2.06 2.03 11.10
N PRO A 198 2.86 1.07 11.58
CA PRO A 198 3.07 0.84 13.01
C PRO A 198 3.51 2.11 13.75
N LEU A 199 3.10 2.28 15.01
CA LEU A 199 3.39 3.50 15.78
C LEU A 199 4.90 3.73 15.92
N VAL A 200 5.66 2.67 16.20
CA VAL A 200 7.13 2.78 16.36
C VAL A 200 7.80 3.18 15.04
N LEU A 201 7.23 2.81 13.88
CA LEU A 201 7.69 3.31 12.59
C LEU A 201 7.31 4.78 12.39
N LYS A 202 6.10 5.19 12.78
CA LYS A 202 5.68 6.60 12.70
C LYS A 202 6.59 7.51 13.51
N GLU A 203 6.95 7.12 14.73
CA GLU A 203 7.93 7.83 15.55
C GLU A 203 9.27 7.98 14.82
N LYS A 204 9.74 6.92 14.15
CA LYS A 204 10.97 6.95 13.35
C LYS A 204 10.87 7.84 12.11
N ILE A 205 9.70 7.91 11.48
CA ILE A 205 9.45 8.84 10.38
C ILE A 205 9.45 10.29 10.88
N ILE A 206 8.90 10.57 12.06
CA ILE A 206 8.98 11.90 12.68
C ILE A 206 10.43 12.27 13.02
N GLU A 207 11.22 11.34 13.58
CA GLU A 207 12.66 11.56 13.78
C GLU A 207 13.36 11.89 12.45
N PHE A 208 13.04 11.16 11.38
CA PHE A 208 13.57 11.42 10.04
C PHE A 208 13.15 12.79 9.50
N TYR A 209 11.88 13.18 9.62
CA TYR A 209 11.39 14.51 9.24
C TYR A 209 12.04 15.65 10.02
N ASN A 210 12.56 15.39 11.23
CA ASN A 210 13.30 16.37 12.01
C ASN A 210 14.82 16.33 11.78
N SER A 211 15.31 15.42 10.93
CA SER A 211 16.72 15.30 10.57
C SER A 211 17.11 16.26 9.44
N ASN A 212 18.41 16.59 9.34
CA ASN A 212 18.94 17.41 8.25
C ASN A 212 18.66 16.82 6.85
N GLU A 213 18.60 15.49 6.75
CA GLU A 213 18.34 14.79 5.48
C GLU A 213 16.85 14.83 5.12
N GLY A 214 15.97 14.59 6.09
CA GLY A 214 14.52 14.43 5.87
C GLY A 214 13.68 15.69 6.04
N GLN A 215 14.23 16.80 6.56
CA GLN A 215 13.44 18.01 6.88
C GLN A 215 12.59 18.57 5.74
N ARG A 216 13.04 18.42 4.49
CA ARG A 216 12.34 18.88 3.30
C ARG A 216 11.47 17.81 2.62
N PHE A 217 11.56 16.55 3.04
CA PHE A 217 10.89 15.44 2.38
C PHE A 217 9.61 15.03 3.11
N ARG A 218 8.51 14.85 2.39
CA ARG A 218 7.21 14.45 2.94
C ARG A 218 6.56 13.37 2.09
N TYR A 219 5.74 12.54 2.70
CA TYR A 219 4.91 11.59 1.97
C TYR A 219 3.78 12.36 1.26
N VAL A 220 3.67 12.20 -0.06
CA VAL A 220 2.65 12.89 -0.88
C VAL A 220 2.12 11.95 -1.95
N GLU A 221 0.82 11.68 -1.93
CA GLU A 221 0.10 11.05 -3.04
C GLU A 221 -0.28 12.15 -4.05
N LYS A 222 0.31 12.12 -5.25
CA LYS A 222 0.04 13.13 -6.30
C LYS A 222 -0.28 12.47 -7.65
N GLY A 223 -1.27 13.02 -8.35
CA GLY A 223 -1.65 12.59 -9.69
C GLY A 223 -2.12 11.14 -9.74
N ASN A 224 -1.40 10.30 -10.48
CA ASN A 224 -1.72 8.87 -10.66
C ASN A 224 -0.85 7.94 -9.78
N GLN A 225 -0.04 8.47 -8.86
CA GLN A 225 0.68 7.62 -7.89
C GLN A 225 -0.26 7.24 -6.76
N SER A 226 -0.46 5.94 -6.61
CA SER A 226 -1.19 5.32 -5.51
C SER A 226 -0.27 5.06 -4.31
N SER A 227 -0.85 4.80 -3.15
CA SER A 227 -0.08 4.40 -1.97
C SER A 227 0.82 3.19 -2.23
N SER A 228 0.38 2.22 -3.02
CA SER A 228 1.18 1.04 -3.38
C SER A 228 2.39 1.34 -4.27
N ASP A 229 2.41 2.51 -4.95
CA ASP A 229 3.57 2.95 -5.73
C ASP A 229 4.64 3.62 -4.85
N LEU A 230 4.26 4.05 -3.64
CA LEU A 230 5.05 4.91 -2.75
C LEU A 230 5.46 4.21 -1.45
N ILE A 231 4.68 3.24 -0.98
CA ILE A 231 4.95 2.46 0.23
C ILE A 231 4.90 0.99 -0.13
N TRP A 232 5.92 0.27 0.33
CA TRP A 232 5.98 -1.18 0.26
C TRP A 232 6.28 -1.75 1.64
N SER A 233 5.68 -2.89 1.96
CA SER A 233 5.95 -3.65 3.18
C SER A 233 6.13 -5.15 2.90
N GLY A 234 7.01 -5.79 3.66
CA GLY A 234 7.31 -7.22 3.52
C GLY A 234 8.55 -7.64 4.30
N ASN A 235 9.11 -8.80 3.98
CA ASN A 235 10.24 -9.37 4.72
C ASN A 235 11.55 -9.20 3.92
N LEU A 236 12.18 -8.02 4.01
CA LEU A 236 13.41 -7.69 3.26
C LEU A 236 14.64 -8.29 3.95
N THR A 237 14.70 -8.17 5.27
CA THR A 237 15.87 -8.53 6.07
C THR A 237 15.87 -9.99 6.52
N GLY A 238 14.71 -10.65 6.54
CA GLY A 238 14.60 -12.05 6.97
C GLY A 238 14.54 -12.23 8.49
N ASN A 239 14.22 -11.17 9.23
CA ASN A 239 14.22 -11.12 10.70
C ASN A 239 12.84 -11.41 11.33
N GLU A 240 11.89 -11.92 10.55
CA GLU A 240 10.50 -12.18 10.96
C GLU A 240 9.74 -10.93 11.42
N LYS A 241 10.25 -9.73 11.10
CA LYS A 241 9.56 -8.44 11.26
C LYS A 241 9.19 -7.90 9.89
N THR A 242 8.16 -7.07 9.86
CA THR A 242 7.77 -6.35 8.66
C THR A 242 8.74 -5.18 8.47
N ASP A 243 9.39 -5.12 7.31
CA ASP A 243 10.21 -4.00 6.87
C ASP A 243 9.39 -3.09 5.94
N TYR A 244 9.74 -1.81 5.86
CA TYR A 244 8.99 -0.81 5.09
C TYR A 244 9.92 -0.01 4.19
N ALA A 245 9.52 0.19 2.94
CA ALA A 245 10.17 1.11 2.01
C ALA A 245 9.20 2.22 1.65
N ILE A 246 9.64 3.47 1.82
CA ILE A 246 8.79 4.65 1.66
C ILE A 246 9.50 5.66 0.76
N LEU A 247 8.82 6.08 -0.30
CA LEU A 247 9.21 7.22 -1.13
C LEU A 247 8.64 8.51 -0.54
N PHE A 248 9.54 9.40 -0.13
CA PHE A 248 9.19 10.75 0.27
C PHE A 248 9.49 11.73 -0.87
N LYS A 249 8.57 12.65 -1.13
CA LYS A 249 8.74 13.70 -2.13
C LYS A 249 9.37 14.94 -1.51
N ASP A 250 10.24 15.61 -2.26
CA ASP A 250 10.76 16.93 -1.89
C ASP A 250 9.63 17.97 -1.87
N GLY A 251 9.43 18.61 -0.71
CA GLY A 251 8.38 19.59 -0.47
C GLY A 251 8.73 21.00 -0.94
N ASP A 252 10.00 21.30 -1.21
CA ASP A 252 10.44 22.65 -1.58
C ASP A 252 10.11 22.99 -3.04
N ASN A 253 9.85 21.99 -3.90
CA ASN A 253 9.56 22.20 -5.32
C ASN A 253 8.46 21.24 -5.83
N GLU A 254 7.23 21.75 -5.92
CA GLU A 254 6.08 20.94 -6.36
C GLU A 254 6.13 20.48 -7.82
N LEU A 255 6.93 21.16 -8.65
CA LEU A 255 7.04 20.93 -10.10
C LEU A 255 8.07 19.85 -10.43
N GLU A 256 9.06 19.64 -9.56
CA GLU A 256 10.08 18.62 -9.76
C GLU A 256 9.65 17.29 -9.14
N ASP A 257 10.09 16.21 -9.77
CA ASP A 257 9.86 14.83 -9.33
C ASP A 257 11.10 14.34 -8.56
N ASN A 258 11.46 15.09 -7.52
CA ASN A 258 12.53 14.73 -6.61
C ASN A 258 11.99 13.86 -5.48
N TYR A 259 12.52 12.64 -5.36
CA TYR A 259 12.13 11.68 -4.33
C TYR A 259 13.33 11.23 -3.49
N LEU A 260 13.06 10.82 -2.27
CA LEU A 260 13.99 10.15 -1.37
C LEU A 260 13.36 8.84 -0.93
N LEU A 261 13.95 7.72 -1.36
CA LEU A 261 13.57 6.40 -0.87
C LEU A 261 14.29 6.15 0.44
N VAL A 262 13.53 5.81 1.48
CA VAL A 262 14.09 5.33 2.75
C VAL A 262 13.53 3.95 3.03
N VAL A 263 14.40 3.00 3.37
CA VAL A 263 14.01 1.65 3.79
C VAL A 263 14.27 1.49 5.29
N PHE A 264 13.21 1.23 6.02
CA PHE A 264 13.19 0.98 7.46
C PHE A 264 13.11 -0.52 7.72
N ALA A 265 14.15 -1.09 8.33
CA ALA A 265 14.15 -2.46 8.79
C ALA A 265 13.60 -2.56 10.22
N GLY A 266 12.75 -3.54 10.46
CA GLY A 266 12.26 -3.88 11.79
C GLY A 266 13.37 -4.45 12.68
N SER A 267 13.22 -4.32 13.98
CA SER A 267 14.07 -4.96 14.98
C SER A 267 13.28 -5.17 16.27
N ASN A 268 13.87 -5.87 17.23
CA ASN A 268 13.25 -6.04 18.55
C ASN A 268 13.11 -4.72 19.32
N THR A 269 13.88 -3.69 18.96
CA THR A 269 13.90 -2.38 19.63
C THR A 269 13.24 -1.27 18.81
N GLY A 270 12.58 -1.60 17.69
CA GLY A 270 11.94 -0.64 16.79
C GLY A 270 12.53 -0.68 15.39
N TYR A 271 12.45 0.43 14.65
CA TYR A 271 12.93 0.51 13.27
C TYR A 271 14.24 1.29 13.13
N TYR A 272 15.05 0.92 12.14
CA TYR A 272 16.28 1.62 11.74
C TYR A 272 16.42 1.64 10.22
N ILE A 273 17.21 2.60 9.70
CA ILE A 273 17.35 2.80 8.25
C ILE A 273 18.45 1.86 7.71
N VAL A 274 18.10 1.06 6.70
CA VAL A 274 19.02 0.16 5.96
C VAL A 274 19.27 0.59 4.52
N TYR A 275 18.60 1.66 4.06
CA TYR A 275 18.79 2.25 2.75
C TYR A 275 18.29 3.69 2.69
N SER A 276 19.01 4.55 1.97
CA SER A 276 18.57 5.90 1.59
C SER A 276 19.14 6.25 0.21
N GLU A 277 18.30 6.65 -0.75
CA GLU A 277 18.73 7.12 -2.08
C GLU A 277 17.82 8.24 -2.58
N LYS A 278 18.42 9.28 -3.18
CA LYS A 278 17.72 10.38 -3.83
C LYS A 278 17.54 10.10 -5.32
N PHE A 279 16.36 10.41 -5.83
CA PHE A 279 15.97 10.31 -7.22
C PHE A 279 15.55 11.69 -7.70
N TYR A 280 15.97 12.04 -8.92
CA TYR A 280 15.62 13.32 -9.56
C TYR A 280 14.51 13.17 -10.62
N ASP A 281 14.00 11.95 -10.74
CA ASP A 281 12.91 11.57 -11.62
C ASP A 281 11.89 10.73 -10.88
N LYS A 282 10.70 10.60 -11.47
CA LYS A 282 9.63 9.77 -10.94
C LYS A 282 10.10 8.32 -10.81
N VAL A 283 9.97 7.80 -9.59
CA VAL A 283 10.24 6.41 -9.23
C VAL A 283 8.96 5.73 -8.72
N ILE A 284 8.80 4.45 -9.04
CA ILE A 284 7.71 3.58 -8.57
C ILE A 284 8.32 2.37 -7.89
N LEU A 285 7.78 2.00 -6.73
CA LEU A 285 8.13 0.77 -6.03
C LEU A 285 7.24 -0.38 -6.51
N GLU A 286 7.84 -1.51 -6.87
CA GLU A 286 7.13 -2.75 -7.15
C GLU A 286 7.67 -3.90 -6.30
N ALA A 287 6.79 -4.83 -5.94
CA ALA A 287 7.15 -5.96 -5.09
C ALA A 287 7.98 -7.00 -5.85
N LEU A 288 9.08 -7.46 -5.25
CA LEU A 288 9.71 -8.74 -5.56
C LEU A 288 9.47 -9.69 -4.39
N LYS A 289 8.49 -10.59 -4.53
CA LYS A 289 8.17 -11.58 -3.49
C LYS A 289 8.87 -12.90 -3.76
N THR A 290 9.48 -13.46 -2.73
CA THR A 290 10.24 -14.72 -2.81
C THR A 290 9.46 -15.95 -2.36
N ASN A 291 8.30 -15.78 -1.71
CA ASN A 291 7.50 -16.90 -1.18
C ASN A 291 6.29 -17.26 -2.07
N VAL A 292 6.05 -18.57 -2.21
CA VAL A 292 5.55 -19.26 -3.42
C VAL A 292 4.01 -19.50 -3.45
N ASP A 293 3.23 -18.90 -2.57
CA ASP A 293 1.77 -19.14 -2.56
C ASP A 293 0.98 -18.34 -3.62
N VAL A 294 1.59 -17.32 -4.21
CA VAL A 294 1.00 -16.55 -5.31
C VAL A 294 1.98 -16.56 -6.47
N LYS A 295 1.58 -17.15 -7.61
CA LYS A 295 2.37 -17.24 -8.86
C LYS A 295 2.63 -15.89 -9.55
N GLU A 296 2.53 -14.78 -8.82
CA GLU A 296 2.67 -13.45 -9.38
C GLU A 296 3.97 -12.84 -8.87
N TYR A 297 4.84 -12.49 -9.83
CA TYR A 297 6.04 -11.65 -9.67
C TYR A 297 7.35 -12.31 -9.23
N TYR A 298 7.60 -13.56 -9.60
CA TYR A 298 8.98 -14.07 -9.63
C TYR A 298 9.72 -13.44 -10.82
N ARG A 299 10.54 -12.41 -10.56
CA ARG A 299 11.41 -11.82 -11.58
C ARG A 299 12.79 -12.45 -11.49
N GLN A 300 13.38 -12.72 -12.66
CA GLN A 300 14.77 -13.15 -12.72
C GLN A 300 15.66 -11.99 -12.28
N ILE A 301 16.46 -12.22 -11.24
CA ILE A 301 17.43 -11.29 -10.67
C ILE A 301 18.81 -11.82 -10.97
N TYR A 302 19.71 -10.93 -11.39
CA TYR A 302 21.04 -11.31 -11.86
C TYR A 302 22.15 -10.90 -10.88
N MET A 303 21.89 -9.95 -9.96
CA MET A 303 22.83 -9.55 -8.91
C MET A 303 24.28 -9.30 -9.41
N ASN A 304 24.41 -8.69 -10.60
CA ASN A 304 25.69 -8.46 -11.31
C ASN A 304 26.43 -9.75 -11.73
N ALA A 305 25.69 -10.83 -11.96
CA ALA A 305 26.14 -12.05 -12.59
C ALA A 305 25.43 -12.27 -13.93
N ASP A 306 25.95 -13.17 -14.75
CA ASP A 306 25.30 -13.58 -16.00
C ASP A 306 24.18 -14.60 -15.75
N ASP A 307 24.29 -15.35 -14.65
CA ASP A 307 23.32 -16.34 -14.23
C ASP A 307 22.33 -15.76 -13.21
N PHE A 308 21.11 -16.31 -13.22
CA PHE A 308 20.06 -15.97 -12.27
C PHE A 308 20.44 -16.36 -10.83
N VAL A 309 20.18 -15.46 -9.89
CA VAL A 309 20.42 -15.64 -8.46
C VAL A 309 19.08 -15.53 -7.71
N GLU A 310 18.73 -16.56 -6.94
CA GLU A 310 17.60 -16.51 -6.00
C GLU A 310 17.97 -15.71 -4.75
N THR A 311 17.08 -14.81 -4.34
CA THR A 311 17.20 -14.14 -3.04
C THR A 311 16.49 -14.94 -1.96
N ALA A 312 17.08 -14.97 -0.77
CA ALA A 312 16.50 -15.64 0.39
C ALA A 312 15.31 -14.88 0.99
N ASN A 313 15.21 -13.59 0.71
CA ASN A 313 14.22 -12.66 1.24
C ASN A 313 13.60 -11.85 0.10
N ASP A 314 12.49 -11.16 0.41
CA ASP A 314 11.85 -10.25 -0.52
C ASP A 314 12.79 -9.09 -0.93
N GLY A 315 12.46 -8.45 -2.05
CA GLY A 315 13.15 -7.28 -2.56
C GLY A 315 12.18 -6.23 -3.09
N ILE A 316 12.74 -5.10 -3.52
CA ILE A 316 11.97 -3.99 -4.07
C ILE A 316 12.49 -3.72 -5.47
N VAL A 317 11.62 -3.78 -6.47
CA VAL A 317 11.94 -3.33 -7.82
C VAL A 317 11.70 -1.83 -7.89
N LEU A 318 12.71 -1.11 -8.38
CA LEU A 318 12.65 0.32 -8.65
C LEU A 318 12.46 0.52 -10.15
N LYS A 319 11.38 1.22 -10.51
CA LYS A 319 11.09 1.60 -11.90
C LYS A 319 11.20 3.10 -12.07
N GLN A 320 12.05 3.50 -13.02
CA GLN A 320 12.22 4.89 -13.44
C GLN A 320 12.07 5.00 -14.96
N MET A 321 11.58 6.13 -15.42
CA MET A 321 11.40 6.36 -16.85
C MET A 321 12.76 6.47 -17.54
N ASN A 322 12.95 5.76 -18.64
CA ASN A 322 14.19 5.72 -19.43
C ASN A 322 15.42 5.17 -18.71
N GLU A 323 15.26 4.54 -17.54
CA GLU A 323 16.32 3.80 -16.86
C GLU A 323 16.04 2.29 -16.90
N VAL A 324 17.10 1.50 -16.74
CA VAL A 324 16.97 0.04 -16.57
C VAL A 324 16.36 -0.24 -15.20
N ASP A 325 15.34 -1.08 -15.13
CA ASP A 325 14.74 -1.50 -13.85
C ASP A 325 15.84 -2.03 -12.90
N ARG A 326 15.81 -1.51 -11.67
CA ARG A 326 16.75 -1.85 -10.60
C ARG A 326 16.04 -2.66 -9.53
N VAL A 327 16.79 -3.40 -8.74
CA VAL A 327 16.26 -4.13 -7.58
C VAL A 327 17.10 -3.83 -6.35
N LEU A 328 16.41 -3.63 -5.23
CA LEU A 328 17.01 -3.57 -3.91
C LEU A 328 16.86 -4.92 -3.23
N VAL A 329 18.00 -5.48 -2.83
CA VAL A 329 18.08 -6.76 -2.12
C VAL A 329 18.90 -6.56 -0.85
N TYR A 330 18.46 -7.13 0.26
CA TYR A 330 19.18 -7.03 1.53
C TYR A 330 20.49 -7.84 1.50
N ASN A 331 21.58 -7.19 1.88
CA ASN A 331 22.88 -7.82 2.07
C ASN A 331 23.19 -7.93 3.58
N LYS A 332 23.20 -9.17 4.08
CA LYS A 332 23.44 -9.51 5.49
C LYS A 332 24.85 -9.15 5.99
N GLU A 333 25.85 -9.12 5.11
CA GLU A 333 27.23 -8.81 5.49
C GLU A 333 27.39 -7.33 5.89
N PHE A 334 26.68 -6.45 5.19
CA PHE A 334 26.79 -5.00 5.38
C PHE A 334 25.59 -4.39 6.12
N ASP A 335 24.63 -5.20 6.51
CA ASP A 335 23.37 -4.77 7.15
C ASP A 335 22.68 -3.61 6.40
N LYS A 336 22.56 -3.77 5.08
CA LYS A 336 21.99 -2.74 4.20
C LYS A 336 21.34 -3.33 2.96
N MET A 337 20.43 -2.58 2.36
CA MET A 337 19.96 -2.90 1.00
C MET A 337 21.05 -2.53 -0.02
N VAL A 338 21.22 -3.37 -1.03
CA VAL A 338 22.14 -3.17 -2.14
C VAL A 338 21.36 -3.16 -3.45
N ASN A 339 21.74 -2.25 -4.33
CA ASN A 339 21.12 -2.06 -5.62
C ASN A 339 21.78 -2.97 -6.67
N TYR A 340 20.97 -3.68 -7.44
CA TYR A 340 21.38 -4.54 -8.54
C TYR A 340 20.53 -4.29 -9.77
N HIS A 341 21.06 -4.63 -10.95
CA HIS A 341 20.27 -4.60 -12.19
C HIS A 341 19.43 -5.87 -12.35
N LEU A 342 18.27 -5.74 -12.98
CA LEU A 342 17.40 -6.86 -13.38
C LEU A 342 17.78 -7.51 -14.72
N ARG A 343 18.97 -7.20 -15.27
CA ARG A 343 19.49 -7.77 -16.51
C ARG A 343 20.91 -8.34 -16.30
N PRO A 344 21.34 -9.29 -17.15
CA PRO A 344 22.70 -9.81 -17.12
C PRO A 344 23.75 -8.71 -17.29
N SER A 345 24.93 -8.89 -16.68
CA SER A 345 26.08 -7.98 -16.83
C SER A 345 26.47 -7.76 -18.29
N VAL A 346 26.45 -8.80 -19.11
CA VAL A 346 26.82 -8.74 -20.54
C VAL A 346 25.96 -7.75 -21.33
N ASP A 347 24.67 -7.63 -21.01
CA ASP A 347 23.77 -6.71 -21.72
C ASP A 347 24.05 -5.25 -21.35
N ILE A 348 24.44 -5.01 -20.09
CA ILE A 348 24.79 -3.67 -19.58
C ILE A 348 26.10 -3.19 -20.22
N GLU A 349 27.13 -4.04 -20.20
CA GLU A 349 28.43 -3.73 -20.81
C GLU A 349 28.36 -3.49 -22.33
N LYS A 350 27.38 -4.11 -23.00
CA LYS A 350 27.15 -3.90 -24.42
C LYS A 350 26.53 -2.53 -24.69
N GLU A 351 25.52 -2.14 -23.92
CA GLU A 351 24.89 -0.83 -24.05
C GLU A 351 25.85 0.33 -23.72
N GLU A 352 26.72 0.16 -22.73
CA GLU A 352 27.76 1.15 -22.43
C GLU A 352 28.79 1.29 -23.56
N ARG A 353 29.18 0.18 -24.19
CA ARG A 353 30.04 0.20 -25.39
C ARG A 353 29.37 0.90 -26.56
N ASP A 354 28.12 0.56 -26.85
CA ASP A 354 27.35 1.14 -27.96
C ASP A 354 27.18 2.66 -27.77
N LYS A 355 26.98 3.15 -26.53
CA LYS A 355 26.92 4.59 -26.20
C LYS A 355 28.28 5.30 -26.34
N HIS A 356 29.38 4.62 -26.04
CA HIS A 356 30.72 5.18 -26.24
C HIS A 356 31.05 5.31 -27.72
N GLU A 357 30.73 4.30 -28.53
CA GLU A 357 30.95 4.34 -29.99
C GLU A 357 30.08 5.41 -30.68
N GLU A 358 28.85 5.67 -30.21
CA GLU A 358 27.98 6.71 -30.77
C GLU A 358 28.44 8.14 -30.43
N ASN A 359 29.15 8.33 -29.31
CA ASN A 359 29.77 9.61 -28.96
C ASN A 359 31.07 9.87 -29.73
N ASP A 360 31.90 8.85 -29.92
CA ASP A 360 33.16 8.96 -30.69
C ASP A 360 32.89 9.30 -32.17
N VAL A 361 31.81 8.78 -32.77
CA VAL A 361 31.40 9.10 -34.15
C VAL A 361 30.87 10.54 -34.30
N ASN A 362 30.34 11.14 -33.22
CA ASN A 362 29.86 12.53 -33.24
C ASN A 362 30.99 13.55 -32.99
N GLU A 363 32.07 13.19 -32.29
CA GLU A 363 33.25 14.06 -32.13
C GLU A 363 34.13 14.11 -33.38
N GLU A 364 34.26 13.01 -34.14
CA GLU A 364 35.00 13.02 -35.42
C GLU A 364 34.27 13.76 -36.57
N GLY A 365 33.01 14.17 -36.38
CA GLY A 365 32.22 14.88 -37.37
C GLY A 365 32.37 16.41 -37.38
N HIS A 366 33.11 17.00 -36.44
CA HIS A 366 33.17 18.47 -36.26
C HIS A 366 34.58 19.10 -36.31
N GLU A 367 35.62 18.33 -36.62
CA GLU A 367 36.97 18.87 -36.86
C GLU A 367 37.30 18.90 -38.36
N HIS A 368 36.67 19.78 -39.14
CA HIS A 368 37.34 20.36 -40.31
C HIS A 368 36.63 21.60 -40.85
N GLU A 369 37.46 22.57 -41.23
CA GLU A 369 37.15 23.86 -41.87
C GLU A 369 36.79 25.02 -40.92
N GLU A 370 37.81 25.60 -40.29
CA GLU A 370 38.01 27.06 -40.36
C GLU A 370 39.46 27.41 -39.96
N GLY A 371 40.32 27.58 -40.96
CA GLY A 371 41.69 27.99 -40.79
C GLY A 371 42.22 28.54 -42.11
N ASP A 372 42.16 29.87 -42.23
CA ASP A 372 43.17 30.75 -42.83
C ASP A 372 42.48 31.97 -43.44
N GLU A 373 42.58 33.14 -42.80
CA GLU A 373 42.88 34.37 -43.53
C GLU A 373 43.22 35.60 -42.63
N TYR A 374 44.27 36.31 -43.05
CA TYR A 374 44.76 37.66 -42.74
C TYR A 374 45.73 37.90 -41.57
N GLU A 375 47.02 37.84 -41.92
CA GLU A 375 48.06 38.78 -41.49
C GLU A 375 47.87 40.16 -42.17
N GLU A 376 47.87 41.24 -41.38
CA GLU A 376 48.42 42.58 -41.68
C GLU A 376 48.45 43.30 -40.30
N GLY A 377 49.56 43.76 -39.72
CA GLY A 377 50.73 44.38 -40.30
C GLY A 377 50.73 45.86 -39.91
N TYR A 378 51.17 46.22 -38.70
CA TYR A 378 51.59 47.59 -38.38
C TYR A 378 52.77 47.59 -37.39
N GLU A 379 53.90 48.05 -37.92
CA GLU A 379 55.07 48.54 -37.19
C GLU A 379 54.99 50.08 -37.10
N TYR A 380 55.40 50.60 -35.93
CA TYR A 380 55.67 51.99 -35.50
C TYR A 380 54.51 52.94 -35.17
#